data_AF-A0A0L6X0M0-F1
#
_entry.id   AF-A0A0L6X0M0-F1
#
_cell.length_a   1.000
_cell.length_b   1.000
_cell.length_c   1.000
_cell.angle_alpha   90.00
_cell.angle_beta   90.00
_cell.angle_gamma   90.00
#
_symmetry.space_group_name_H-M   'P 1'
#
loop_
_entity.id
_entity.type
_entity.pdbx_description
1 polymer ?
#
loop_
_entity_poly.entity_id
_entity_poly.type
_entity_poly.pdbx_seq_one_letter_code
_entity_poly.pdbx_strand_id
1 'polypeptide(L)'
;MASLRCLSAAVSHASKARFFSSAQVLRNEAGSANLGTIQAQKQPVGGFRGGIVGFLFGFSVASSYAAYHLLEEYQRASAALQASVETLQLSTEKISAHVRRIDAVEQDLKALSQASASKEDISRVRAEAKKLLDGLHVEFLDLRSHVWGIQQDIQALSKKSAPIPTTQERI
;
A
#
# COMPACT_ATOMS: atom_id res chain seq x y z
N MET A 1 -12.16 14.23 -3.20
CA MET A 1 -11.32 14.79 -4.28
C MET A 1 -10.78 16.13 -3.82
N ALA A 2 -9.50 16.21 -3.44
CA ALA A 2 -8.79 17.47 -3.26
C ALA A 2 -7.29 17.19 -3.45
N SER A 3 -6.78 17.58 -4.62
CA SER A 3 -5.38 17.42 -5.01
C SER A 3 -4.73 18.80 -4.94
N LEU A 4 -3.92 19.03 -3.91
CA LEU A 4 -3.09 20.23 -3.79
C LEU A 4 -1.70 19.87 -4.31
N ARG A 5 -1.42 20.23 -5.56
CA ARG A 5 -0.07 20.19 -6.14
C ARG A 5 0.67 21.46 -5.69
N CYS A 6 1.68 21.29 -4.84
CA CYS A 6 2.63 22.34 -4.51
C CYS A 6 3.51 22.67 -5.73
N LEU A 7 3.71 23.97 -5.97
CA LEU A 7 4.60 24.50 -6.99
C LEU A 7 6.06 24.29 -6.57
N SER A 8 6.87 23.73 -7.47
CA SER A 8 8.32 23.66 -7.37
C SER A 8 8.92 25.02 -7.71
N ALA A 9 9.46 25.72 -6.71
CA ALA A 9 10.27 26.91 -6.92
C ALA A 9 11.70 26.49 -7.33
N ALA A 10 12.08 26.79 -8.57
CA ALA A 10 13.46 26.66 -9.02
C ALA A 10 14.31 27.79 -8.40
N VAL A 11 15.26 27.43 -7.55
CA VAL A 11 16.26 28.37 -7.01
C VAL A 11 17.34 28.58 -8.08
N SER A 12 17.26 29.71 -8.77
CA SER A 12 18.33 30.20 -9.65
C SER A 12 19.53 30.65 -8.81
N HIS A 13 20.57 29.83 -8.71
CA HIS A 13 21.86 30.28 -8.20
C HIS A 13 22.53 31.17 -9.26
N ALA A 14 22.41 32.49 -9.08
CA ALA A 14 23.16 33.47 -9.85
C ALA A 14 24.64 33.36 -9.50
N SER A 15 25.43 32.74 -10.38
CA SER A 15 26.88 32.73 -10.34
C SER A 15 27.39 34.16 -10.44
N LYS A 16 27.72 34.79 -9.30
CA LYS A 16 28.48 36.05 -9.27
C LYS A 16 29.85 35.79 -9.87
N ALA A 17 30.00 36.11 -11.16
CA ALA A 17 31.30 36.23 -11.80
C ALA A 17 32.11 37.29 -11.03
N ARG A 18 33.13 36.84 -10.29
CA ARG A 18 34.14 37.73 -9.71
C ARG A 18 35.01 38.23 -10.87
N PHE A 19 34.70 39.42 -11.36
CA PHE A 19 35.61 40.16 -12.21
C PHE A 19 36.86 40.49 -11.40
N PHE A 20 37.99 39.88 -11.75
CA PHE A 20 39.29 40.36 -11.31
C PHE A 20 39.55 41.70 -12.02
N SER A 21 39.15 42.79 -11.36
CA SER A 21 39.53 44.14 -11.76
C SER A 21 40.98 44.37 -11.35
N SER A 22 41.91 44.14 -12.28
CA SER A 22 43.29 44.59 -12.15
C SER A 22 43.36 46.09 -12.45
N ALA A 23 42.88 46.92 -11.51
CA ALA A 23 43.18 48.33 -11.55
C ALA A 23 44.66 48.51 -11.24
N GLN A 24 45.47 48.77 -12.26
CA GLN A 24 46.82 49.27 -12.06
C GLN A 24 46.71 50.63 -11.37
N VAL A 25 47.20 50.69 -10.13
CA VAL A 25 47.40 51.97 -9.42
C VAL A 25 48.47 52.74 -10.20
N LEU A 26 48.00 53.62 -11.07
CA LEU A 26 48.77 54.66 -11.71
C LEU A 26 49.17 55.66 -10.60
N ARG A 27 50.35 55.46 -10.03
CA ARG A 27 50.93 56.34 -9.01
C ARG A 27 51.37 57.63 -9.70
N ASN A 28 50.44 58.59 -9.76
CA ASN A 28 50.68 59.92 -10.30
C ASN A 28 51.66 60.70 -9.42
N GLU A 29 52.62 61.34 -10.07
CA GLU A 29 53.60 62.22 -9.45
C GLU A 29 52.96 63.55 -9.05
N ALA A 30 53.10 63.95 -7.78
CA ALA A 30 53.26 65.33 -7.35
C ALA A 30 53.33 65.37 -5.81
N GLY A 31 54.44 65.87 -5.27
CA GLY A 31 54.49 66.37 -3.90
C GLY A 31 55.68 65.93 -3.07
N SER A 32 56.85 66.50 -3.37
CA SER A 32 57.74 67.15 -2.38
C SER A 32 59.21 66.97 -2.78
N ALA A 33 59.77 68.06 -3.29
CA ALA A 33 61.21 68.23 -3.43
C ALA A 33 61.88 68.15 -2.06
N ASN A 34 62.82 67.24 -1.86
CA ASN A 34 63.96 67.43 -0.96
C ASN A 34 65.06 66.38 -1.24
N LEU A 35 66.23 66.89 -1.63
CA LEU A 35 67.59 66.38 -1.53
C LEU A 35 67.86 64.86 -1.68
N GLY A 36 68.43 64.52 -2.83
CA GLY A 36 69.55 63.59 -3.01
C GLY A 36 69.59 62.31 -2.19
N THR A 37 69.05 61.21 -2.75
CA THR A 37 69.77 59.92 -2.84
C THR A 37 69.19 59.14 -4.02
N ILE A 38 70.05 58.61 -4.90
CA ILE A 38 69.68 57.62 -5.91
C ILE A 38 69.29 56.34 -5.15
N GLN A 39 68.00 56.16 -4.83
CA GLN A 39 67.50 54.87 -4.37
C GLN A 39 67.36 53.99 -5.60
N ALA A 40 68.34 53.11 -5.78
CA ALA A 40 68.31 52.03 -6.76
C ALA A 40 66.92 51.37 -6.74
N GLN A 41 66.26 51.39 -7.89
CA GLN A 41 64.98 50.72 -8.12
C GLN A 41 65.14 49.24 -7.76
N LYS A 42 64.81 48.87 -6.51
CA LYS A 42 64.85 47.48 -6.05
C LYS A 42 63.85 46.72 -6.89
N GLN A 43 64.39 45.82 -7.72
CA GLN A 43 63.58 44.99 -8.60
C GLN A 43 62.47 44.31 -7.79
N PRO A 44 61.25 44.21 -8.32
CA PRO A 44 60.14 43.59 -7.62
C PRO A 44 60.33 42.06 -7.60
N VAL A 45 61.27 41.56 -6.79
CA VAL A 45 61.52 40.12 -6.57
C VAL A 45 60.41 39.49 -5.70
N GLY A 46 59.29 40.17 -5.49
CA GLY A 46 58.31 39.88 -4.45
C GLY A 46 57.13 39.01 -4.86
N GLY A 47 56.77 38.96 -6.15
CA GLY A 47 55.58 38.22 -6.60
C GLY A 47 55.72 36.70 -6.45
N PHE A 48 56.84 36.15 -6.92
CA PHE A 48 57.08 34.70 -6.90
C PHE A 48 57.44 34.15 -5.50
N ARG A 49 58.20 34.89 -4.68
CA ARG A 49 58.53 34.46 -3.30
C ARG A 49 57.33 34.59 -2.35
N GLY A 50 56.45 35.57 -2.55
CA GLY A 50 55.19 35.68 -1.81
C GLY A 50 54.15 34.66 -2.29
N GLY A 51 54.14 34.34 -3.59
CA GLY A 51 53.21 33.39 -4.19
C GLY A 51 53.34 31.97 -3.63
N ILE A 52 54.56 31.45 -3.45
CA ILE A 52 54.77 30.08 -2.94
C ILE A 52 54.37 29.99 -1.46
N VAL A 53 54.75 30.96 -0.63
CA VAL A 53 54.41 30.98 0.80
C VAL A 53 52.90 31.17 1.00
N GLY A 54 52.30 32.09 0.24
CA GLY A 54 50.85 32.29 0.26
C GLY A 54 50.08 31.09 -0.30
N PHE A 55 50.60 30.42 -1.33
CA PHE A 55 50.01 29.21 -1.89
C PHE A 55 50.03 28.06 -0.89
N LEU A 56 51.16 27.81 -0.21
CA LEU A 56 51.23 26.75 0.81
C LEU A 56 50.31 27.04 2.00
N PHE A 57 50.25 28.30 2.45
CA PHE A 57 49.36 28.69 3.53
C PHE A 57 47.89 28.57 3.13
N GLY A 58 47.52 29.07 1.95
CA GLY A 58 46.17 28.96 1.40
C GLY A 58 45.77 27.50 1.12
N PHE A 59 46.69 26.69 0.58
CA PHE A 59 46.50 25.27 0.34
C PHE A 59 46.34 24.50 1.64
N SER A 60 47.10 24.82 2.70
CA SER A 60 46.95 24.17 4.01
C SER A 60 45.61 24.48 4.65
N VAL A 61 45.16 25.74 4.61
CA VAL A 61 43.83 26.13 5.14
C VAL A 61 42.72 25.53 4.30
N ALA A 62 42.82 25.61 2.96
CA ALA A 62 41.84 25.03 2.06
C ALA A 62 41.80 23.49 2.16
N SER A 63 42.95 22.83 2.31
CA SER A 63 43.05 21.38 2.51
C SER A 63 42.47 20.96 3.86
N SER A 64 42.75 21.73 4.92
CA SER A 64 42.12 21.49 6.23
C SER A 64 40.61 21.68 6.15
N TYR A 65 40.13 22.73 5.47
CA TYR A 65 38.69 22.98 5.28
C TYR A 65 38.04 21.88 4.45
N ALA A 66 38.68 21.44 3.37
CA ALA A 66 38.20 20.34 2.53
C ALA A 66 38.16 19.03 3.34
N ALA A 67 39.17 18.74 4.16
CA ALA A 67 39.17 17.59 5.06
C ALA A 67 37.97 17.62 6.03
N TYR A 68 37.66 18.79 6.60
CA TYR A 68 36.46 18.96 7.44
C TYR A 68 35.16 18.77 6.66
N HIS A 69 35.07 19.28 5.43
CA HIS A 69 33.86 19.19 4.61
C HIS A 69 33.57 17.77 4.08
N LEU A 70 34.62 16.97 3.82
CA LEU A 70 34.46 15.56 3.46
C LEU A 70 33.93 14.74 4.65
N LEU A 71 34.37 15.03 5.87
CA LEU A 71 33.87 14.33 7.06
C LEU A 71 32.37 14.55 7.25
N GLU A 72 31.89 15.77 7.08
CA GLU A 72 30.47 16.11 7.27
C GLU A 72 29.54 15.42 6.26
N GLU A 73 29.95 15.35 4.99
CA GLU A 73 29.18 14.66 3.94
C GLU A 73 29.19 13.13 4.15
N TYR A 74 30.32 12.56 4.60
CA TYR A 74 30.44 11.14 4.92
C TYR A 74 29.61 10.74 6.16
N GLN A 75 29.52 11.64 7.15
CA GLN A 75 28.71 11.45 8.35
C GLN A 75 27.21 11.58 8.04
N ARG A 76 26.81 12.52 7.17
CA ARG A 76 25.42 12.64 6.68
C ARG A 76 25.00 11.43 5.85
N ALA A 77 25.88 10.89 5.01
CA ALA A 77 25.62 9.67 4.25
C ALA A 77 25.49 8.44 5.16
N SER A 78 26.34 8.32 6.19
CA SER A 78 26.26 7.21 7.15
C SER A 78 25.00 7.27 8.03
N ALA A 79 24.59 8.48 8.43
CA ALA A 79 23.32 8.69 9.13
C ALA A 79 22.10 8.37 8.23
N ALA A 80 22.16 8.70 6.94
CA ALA A 80 21.11 8.35 5.97
C ALA A 80 21.05 6.84 5.67
N LEU A 81 22.20 6.16 5.65
CA LEU A 81 22.28 4.69 5.55
C LEU A 81 21.69 4.00 6.77
N GLN A 82 21.99 4.51 7.98
CA GLN A 82 21.44 3.95 9.23
C GLN A 82 19.93 4.18 9.35
N ALA A 83 19.44 5.36 8.92
CA ALA A 83 18.01 5.62 8.79
C ALA A 83 17.30 4.74 7.74
N SER A 84 17.99 4.40 6.64
CA SER A 84 17.46 3.44 5.66
C SER A 84 17.36 2.01 6.22
N VAL A 85 18.31 1.56 7.04
CA VAL A 85 18.23 0.21 7.62
C VAL A 85 17.10 0.10 8.65
N GLU A 86 16.88 1.10 9.50
CA GLU A 86 15.75 1.10 10.45
C GLU A 86 14.40 1.16 9.74
N THR A 87 14.27 1.96 8.68
CA THR A 87 13.04 2.05 7.89
C THR A 87 12.78 0.78 7.07
N LEU A 88 13.82 0.11 6.57
CA LEU A 88 13.69 -1.20 5.93
C LEU A 88 13.32 -2.29 6.95
N GLN A 89 13.94 -2.32 8.14
CA GLN A 89 13.61 -3.29 9.19
C GLN A 89 12.15 -3.16 9.64
N LEU A 90 11.69 -1.94 9.92
CA LEU A 90 10.28 -1.69 10.24
C LEU A 90 9.33 -2.06 9.10
N SER A 91 9.75 -1.85 7.85
CA SER A 91 8.95 -2.24 6.69
C SER A 91 8.90 -3.75 6.50
N THR A 92 9.99 -4.47 6.77
CA THR A 92 10.04 -5.94 6.76
C THR A 92 9.22 -6.54 7.91
N GLU A 93 9.25 -5.93 9.10
CA GLU A 93 8.45 -6.38 10.23
C GLU A 93 6.94 -6.21 9.96
N LYS A 94 6.55 -5.08 9.34
CA LYS A 94 5.17 -4.86 8.87
C LYS A 94 4.76 -5.85 7.78
N ILE A 95 5.62 -6.11 6.79
CA ILE A 95 5.35 -7.12 5.75
C ILE A 95 5.23 -8.51 6.36
N SER A 96 6.07 -8.87 7.33
CA SER A 96 5.98 -10.15 8.06
C SER A 96 4.66 -10.29 8.83
N ALA A 97 4.21 -9.22 9.49
CA ALA A 97 2.91 -9.19 10.15
C ALA A 97 1.74 -9.32 9.16
N HIS A 98 1.84 -8.68 7.98
CA HIS A 98 0.86 -8.81 6.92
C HIS A 98 0.81 -10.24 6.34
N VAL A 99 1.96 -10.90 6.12
CA VAL A 99 2.01 -12.30 5.67
C VAL A 99 1.32 -13.23 6.68
N ARG A 100 1.63 -13.11 7.98
CA ARG A 100 0.98 -13.92 9.02
C ARG A 100 -0.55 -13.74 9.06
N ARG A 101 -1.03 -12.52 8.84
CA ARG A 101 -2.48 -12.25 8.75
C ARG A 101 -3.10 -12.84 7.49
N ILE A 102 -2.39 -12.82 6.37
CA ILE A 102 -2.86 -13.44 5.12
C ILE A 102 -2.97 -14.95 5.31
N ASP A 103 -1.97 -15.60 5.90
CA ASP A 103 -1.99 -17.04 6.17
C ASP A 103 -3.19 -17.45 7.04
N ALA A 104 -3.47 -16.68 8.10
CA ALA A 104 -4.63 -16.93 8.97
C ALA A 104 -5.96 -16.75 8.21
N VAL A 105 -6.08 -15.69 7.41
CA VAL A 105 -7.28 -15.43 6.60
C VAL A 105 -7.47 -16.51 5.54
N GLU A 106 -6.40 -17.01 4.91
CA GLU A 106 -6.47 -18.13 3.95
C GLU A 106 -6.90 -19.43 4.62
N GLN A 107 -6.42 -19.71 5.83
CA GLN A 107 -6.83 -20.87 6.61
C GLN A 107 -8.32 -20.78 6.97
N ASP A 108 -8.76 -19.62 7.44
CA ASP A 108 -10.17 -19.37 7.77
C ASP A 108 -11.06 -19.44 6.52
N LEU A 109 -10.61 -18.91 5.38
CA LEU A 109 -11.33 -19.00 4.10
C LEU A 109 -11.47 -20.45 3.63
N LYS A 110 -10.45 -21.30 3.80
CA LYS A 110 -10.54 -22.73 3.50
C LYS A 110 -11.50 -23.45 4.44
N ALA A 111 -11.44 -23.17 5.74
CA ALA A 111 -12.34 -23.74 6.72
C ALA A 111 -13.80 -23.32 6.46
N LEU A 112 -14.03 -22.02 6.21
CA LEU A 112 -15.35 -21.50 5.83
C LEU A 112 -15.82 -22.08 4.50
N SER A 113 -14.95 -22.22 3.49
CA SER A 113 -15.33 -22.83 2.21
C SER A 113 -15.77 -24.28 2.34
N GLN A 114 -15.13 -25.05 3.22
CA GLN A 114 -15.52 -26.44 3.48
C GLN A 114 -16.79 -26.53 4.34
N ALA A 115 -16.97 -25.60 5.27
CA ALA A 115 -18.16 -25.54 6.14
C ALA A 115 -19.37 -24.85 5.48
N SER A 116 -19.15 -24.02 4.46
CA SER A 116 -20.21 -23.33 3.74
C SER A 116 -20.94 -24.31 2.84
N ALA A 117 -22.25 -24.43 3.04
CA ALA A 117 -23.11 -25.20 2.15
C ALA A 117 -23.03 -24.60 0.74
N SER A 118 -22.68 -25.42 -0.25
CA SER A 118 -22.63 -24.99 -1.64
C SER A 118 -24.06 -24.70 -2.14
N LYS A 119 -24.18 -23.88 -3.18
CA LYS A 119 -25.48 -23.57 -3.79
C LYS A 119 -26.14 -24.85 -4.33
N GLU A 120 -25.31 -25.81 -4.73
CA GLU A 120 -25.66 -27.14 -5.18
C GLU A 120 -26.32 -27.92 -4.05
N ASP A 121 -25.76 -27.91 -2.84
CA ASP A 121 -26.33 -28.59 -1.66
C ASP A 121 -27.72 -28.03 -1.31
N ILE A 122 -27.87 -26.70 -1.35
CA ILE A 122 -29.16 -26.05 -1.11
C ILE A 122 -30.20 -26.47 -2.15
N SER A 123 -29.79 -26.55 -3.42
CA SER A 123 -30.70 -27.01 -4.49
C SER A 123 -31.10 -28.47 -4.34
N ARG A 124 -30.17 -29.32 -3.87
CA ARG A 124 -30.39 -30.74 -3.61
C ARG A 124 -31.35 -30.96 -2.45
N VAL A 125 -31.13 -30.28 -1.32
CA VAL A 125 -32.03 -30.31 -0.16
C VAL A 125 -33.43 -29.83 -0.55
N ARG A 126 -33.53 -28.76 -1.35
CA ARG A 126 -34.83 -28.29 -1.86
C ARG A 126 -35.52 -29.35 -2.73
N ALA A 127 -34.77 -30.08 -3.56
CA ALA A 127 -35.32 -31.14 -4.39
C ALA A 127 -35.77 -32.35 -3.54
N GLU A 128 -34.99 -32.75 -2.54
CA GLU A 128 -35.34 -33.81 -1.60
C GLU A 128 -36.58 -33.44 -0.77
N ALA A 129 -36.66 -32.19 -0.28
CA ALA A 129 -37.83 -31.69 0.44
C ALA A 129 -39.10 -31.69 -0.43
N LYS A 130 -39.01 -31.31 -1.71
CA LYS A 130 -40.13 -31.40 -2.65
C LYS A 130 -40.57 -32.84 -2.87
N LYS A 131 -39.62 -33.77 -3.07
CA LYS A 131 -39.92 -35.20 -3.23
C LYS A 131 -40.65 -35.77 -2.02
N LEU A 132 -40.26 -35.39 -0.80
CA LEU A 132 -40.95 -35.82 0.42
C LEU A 132 -42.38 -35.26 0.50
N LEU A 133 -42.58 -33.99 0.11
CA LEU A 133 -43.89 -33.37 0.08
C LEU A 133 -44.82 -34.05 -0.95
N ASP A 134 -44.30 -34.31 -2.14
CA ASP A 134 -45.04 -34.99 -3.21
C ASP A 134 -45.36 -36.44 -2.80
N GLY A 135 -44.41 -37.15 -2.19
CA GLY A 135 -44.62 -38.48 -1.64
C GLY A 135 -45.71 -38.52 -0.58
N LEU A 136 -45.68 -37.58 0.37
CA LEU A 136 -46.72 -37.46 1.40
C LEU A 136 -48.11 -37.18 0.79
N HIS A 137 -48.16 -36.40 -0.30
CA HIS A 137 -49.41 -36.10 -0.99
C HIS A 137 -50.00 -37.34 -1.68
N VAL A 138 -49.15 -38.19 -2.26
CA VAL A 138 -49.57 -39.47 -2.86
C VAL A 138 -50.14 -40.40 -1.80
N GLU A 139 -49.45 -40.57 -0.67
CA GLU A 139 -49.93 -41.37 0.47
C GLU A 139 -51.29 -40.86 0.98
N PHE A 140 -51.47 -39.54 1.08
CA PHE A 140 -52.75 -38.96 1.49
C PHE A 140 -53.88 -39.26 0.50
N LEU A 141 -53.61 -39.18 -0.80
CA LEU A 141 -54.57 -39.53 -1.84
C LEU A 141 -54.93 -41.02 -1.80
N ASP A 142 -53.95 -41.88 -1.57
CA ASP A 142 -54.16 -43.32 -1.42
C ASP A 142 -55.03 -43.64 -0.19
N LEU A 143 -54.72 -43.04 0.96
CA LEU A 143 -55.56 -43.15 2.16
C LEU A 143 -57.00 -42.71 1.90
N ARG A 144 -57.21 -41.61 1.17
CA ARG A 144 -58.56 -41.12 0.85
C ARG A 144 -59.31 -42.08 -0.07
N SER A 145 -58.63 -42.65 -1.08
CA SER A 145 -59.16 -43.70 -1.94
C SER A 145 -59.59 -44.92 -1.11
N HIS A 146 -58.74 -45.36 -0.19
CA HIS A 146 -59.00 -46.50 0.67
C HIS A 146 -60.23 -46.27 1.57
N VAL A 147 -60.32 -45.10 2.22
CA VAL A 147 -61.50 -44.73 3.03
C VAL A 147 -62.77 -44.71 2.19
N TRP A 148 -62.69 -44.18 0.97
CA TRP A 148 -63.84 -44.12 0.08
C TRP A 148 -64.33 -45.52 -0.34
N GLY A 149 -63.40 -46.43 -0.66
CA GLY A 149 -63.71 -47.83 -0.96
C GLY A 149 -64.42 -48.53 0.20
N ILE A 150 -63.89 -48.40 1.42
CA ILE A 150 -64.52 -48.96 2.63
C ILE A 150 -65.94 -48.41 2.83
N GLN A 151 -66.12 -47.10 2.63
CA GLN A 151 -67.44 -46.49 2.77
C GLN A 151 -68.44 -47.03 1.73
N GLN A 152 -67.99 -47.24 0.48
CA GLN A 152 -68.82 -47.85 -0.56
C GLN A 152 -69.19 -49.29 -0.23
N ASP A 153 -68.25 -50.08 0.27
CA ASP A 153 -68.48 -51.46 0.67
C ASP A 153 -69.51 -51.54 1.80
N ILE A 154 -69.40 -50.66 2.80
CA ILE A 154 -70.40 -50.54 3.88
C ILE A 154 -71.79 -50.18 3.31
N GLN A 155 -71.88 -49.26 2.36
CA GLN A 155 -73.16 -48.92 1.73
C GLN A 155 -73.74 -50.06 0.89
N ALA A 156 -72.89 -50.82 0.19
CA ALA A 156 -73.32 -52.00 -0.57
C ALA A 156 -73.84 -53.09 0.38
N LEU A 157 -73.15 -53.35 1.49
CA LEU A 157 -73.59 -54.27 2.54
C LEU A 157 -74.90 -53.79 3.19
N SER A 158 -75.00 -52.50 3.50
CA SER A 158 -76.21 -51.88 4.07
C SER A 158 -77.42 -52.10 3.17
N LYS A 159 -77.31 -51.83 1.86
CA LYS A 159 -78.39 -52.06 0.87
C LYS A 159 -78.74 -53.54 0.73
N LYS A 160 -77.77 -54.44 0.79
CA LYS A 160 -77.99 -55.90 0.70
C LYS A 160 -78.65 -56.47 1.97
N SER A 161 -78.38 -55.85 3.13
CA SER A 161 -78.97 -56.22 4.43
C SER A 161 -80.33 -55.57 4.69
N ALA A 162 -80.74 -54.59 3.86
CA ALA A 162 -82.06 -53.99 3.97
C ALA A 162 -83.13 -55.06 3.69
N PRO A 163 -84.12 -55.24 4.58
CA PRO A 163 -85.16 -56.24 4.40
C PRO A 163 -85.96 -55.95 3.12
N ILE A 164 -86.11 -56.98 2.29
CA ILE A 164 -86.94 -56.98 1.09
C ILE A 164 -88.36 -56.57 1.51
N PRO A 165 -89.00 -55.55 0.92
CA PRO A 165 -90.40 -55.26 1.19
C PRO A 165 -91.22 -56.44 0.67
N THR A 166 -91.74 -57.24 1.60
CA THR A 166 -92.71 -58.29 1.32
C THR A 166 -93.99 -57.64 0.82
N THR A 167 -94.12 -57.45 -0.49
CA THR A 167 -95.44 -57.28 -1.12
C THR A 167 -96.13 -58.63 -1.11
N GLN A 168 -96.74 -58.96 0.02
CA GLN A 168 -97.89 -59.85 0.05
C GLN A 168 -98.76 -59.54 1.27
N GLU A 169 -99.72 -58.64 1.09
CA GLU A 169 -101.08 -58.97 1.52
C GLU A 169 -102.01 -58.76 0.34
N ARG A 170 -102.35 -59.91 -0.27
CA ARG A 170 -103.54 -60.09 -1.10
C ARG A 170 -104.73 -60.03 -0.14
N ILE A 171 -105.73 -59.17 -0.42
CA ILE A 171 -107.17 -59.45 -0.51
C ILE A 171 -107.83 -58.20 -1.11
#